data_AF-J0X1S1-F1
#
_entry.id   AF-J0X1S1-F1
#
_cell.length_a   1.000
_cell.length_b   1.000
_cell.length_c   1.000
_cell.angle_alpha   90.00
_cell.angle_beta   90.00
_cell.angle_gamma   90.00
#
_symmetry.space_group_name_H-M   'P 1'
#
loop_
_entity.id
_entity.type
_entity.pdbx_description
1 polymer ?
#
loop_
_entity_poly.entity_id
_entity_poly.type
_entity_poly.pdbx_seq_one_letter_code
_entity_poly.pdbx_strand_id
1 'polypeptide(L)' 'MEAASEVGVNLKQGYNGDLTSREAGSVGGQMVKKMIESYEQNMK' A
#
# COMPACT_ATOMS: atom_id res chain seq x y z
N MET A 1 2.99 3.46 -6.16
CA MET A 1 3.57 4.36 -5.14
C MET A 1 2.49 5.10 -4.34
N GLU A 2 1.32 5.43 -4.92
CA GLU A 2 0.24 6.13 -4.21
C GLU A 2 -0.12 5.56 -2.84
N ALA A 3 -0.31 4.23 -2.72
CA ALA A 3 -0.64 3.60 -1.44
C ALA A 3 0.44 3.78 -0.37
N ALA A 4 1.71 3.94 -0.77
CA ALA A 4 2.81 4.20 0.16
C ALA A 4 2.84 5.67 0.58
N SER A 5 2.65 6.58 -0.37
CA SER A 5 2.55 8.01 -0.13
C SER A 5 1.39 8.35 0.83
N GLU A 6 0.26 7.66 0.72
CA GLU A 6 -0.90 7.85 1.60
C GLU A 6 -0.66 7.42 3.06
N VAL A 7 0.21 6.44 3.27
CA VAL A 7 0.63 6.02 4.63
C VAL A 7 1.92 6.69 5.08
N GLY A 8 2.44 7.64 4.30
CA GLY A 8 3.68 8.36 4.62
C GLY A 8 4.94 7.49 4.57
N VAL A 9 4.91 6.35 3.85
CA VAL A 9 6.06 5.46 3.68
C VAL A 9 6.74 5.75 2.36
N ASN A 10 8.05 6.01 2.42
CA ASN A 10 8.85 6.22 1.23
C ASN A 10 9.33 4.89 0.65
N LEU A 11 8.60 4.36 -0.33
CA LEU A 11 9.06 3.22 -1.11
C LEU A 11 10.11 3.64 -2.14
N LYS A 12 11.27 3.02 -2.09
CA LYS A 12 12.33 3.15 -3.08
C LYS A 12 12.03 2.24 -4.27
N GLN A 13 12.41 2.66 -5.47
CA GLN A 13 12.43 1.75 -6.61
C GLN A 13 13.64 0.81 -6.46
N GLY A 14 13.38 -0.43 -6.07
CA GLY A 14 14.41 -1.43 -5.78
C GLY A 14 14.26 -2.00 -4.37
N TYR A 15 15.37 -2.09 -3.64
CA TYR A 15 15.40 -2.69 -2.32
C TYR A 15 14.74 -1.79 -1.26
N ASN A 16 13.81 -2.38 -0.49
CA ASN A 16 13.08 -1.75 0.61
C ASN A 16 13.19 -2.58 1.90
N GLY A 17 14.25 -3.41 2.03
CA GLY A 17 14.40 -4.28 3.22
C GLY A 17 14.85 -3.53 4.47
N ASP A 18 15.10 -2.22 4.37
CA ASP A 18 15.31 -1.31 5.49
C ASP A 18 13.99 -0.84 6.14
N LEU A 19 12.84 -1.09 5.51
CA LEU A 19 11.55 -0.77 6.09
C LEU A 19 11.23 -1.67 7.28
N THR A 20 10.64 -1.08 8.31
CA THR A 20 10.09 -1.86 9.41
C THR A 20 8.90 -2.69 8.94
N SER A 21 8.63 -3.81 9.62
CA SER A 21 7.45 -4.64 9.33
C SER A 21 6.14 -3.85 9.43
N ARG A 22 6.10 -2.84 10.31
CA ARG A 22 4.94 -1.94 10.44
C ARG A 22 4.75 -1.12 9.17
N GLU A 23 5.80 -0.50 8.65
CA GLU A 23 5.73 0.32 7.43
C GLU A 23 5.34 -0.53 6.21
N ALA A 24 6.03 -1.65 5.98
CA ALA A 24 5.70 -2.56 4.88
C ALA A 24 4.26 -3.10 5.00
N GLY A 25 3.84 -3.46 6.21
CA GLY A 25 2.48 -3.91 6.50
C GLY A 25 1.42 -2.83 6.23
N SER A 26 1.66 -1.59 6.64
CA SER A 26 0.76 -0.45 6.39
C SER A 26 0.57 -0.19 4.90
N VAL A 27 1.66 -0.24 4.11
CA VAL A 27 1.59 -0.07 2.66
C VAL A 27 0.81 -1.22 2.00
N GLY A 28 1.13 -2.47 2.35
CA GLY A 28 0.42 -3.65 1.83
C GLY A 28 -1.06 -3.63 2.16
N GLY A 29 -1.42 -3.26 3.40
CA GLY A 29 -2.80 -3.14 3.85
C GLY A 29 -3.60 -2.10 3.05
N GLN A 30 -3.03 -0.92 2.78
CA GLN A 30 -3.71 0.08 1.95
C GLN A 30 -3.90 -0.38 0.51
N MET A 31 -2.92 -1.07 -0.07
CA MET A 31 -3.07 -1.63 -1.42
C MET A 31 -4.25 -2.61 -1.50
N VAL A 32 -4.37 -3.52 -0.54
CA VAL A 32 -5.47 -4.49 -0.50
C VAL A 32 -6.81 -3.78 -0.27
N LYS A 33 -6.85 -2.81 0.64
CA LYS A 33 -8.07 -2.02 0.89
C LYS A 33 -8.59 -1.36 -0.39
N LYS A 34 -7.72 -0.67 -1.14
CA LYS A 34 -8.08 -0.06 -2.43
C LYS A 34 -8.51 -1.07 -3.49
N MET A 35 -7.87 -2.24 -3.53
CA MET A 35 -8.24 -3.31 -4.44
C MET A 35 -9.68 -3.78 -4.18
N ILE A 36 -10.04 -3.96 -2.91
CA ILE A 36 -11.40 -4.36 -2.50
C ILE A 36 -12.39 -3.25 -2.83
N GLU A 37 -12.10 -2.00 -2.47
CA GLU A 37 -12.96 -0.85 -2.75
C GLU A 37 -13.25 -0.71 -4.26
N SER A 38 -12.21 -0.85 -5.10
CA SER A 38 -12.37 -0.84 -6.56
C SER A 38 -13.23 -1.99 -7.04
N TYR A 39 -13.01 -3.20 -6.51
CA TYR A 39 -13.82 -4.36 -6.87
C TYR A 39 -15.30 -4.16 -6.49
N GLU A 40 -15.59 -3.69 -5.28
CA GLU A 40 -16.95 -3.38 -4.82
C GLU A 40 -17.62 -2.29 -5.65
N GLN A 41 -16.87 -1.27 -6.10
CA GLN A 41 -17.40 -0.22 -6.98
C GLN A 41 -17.75 -0.74 -8.37
N ASN A 42 -16.98 -1.67 -8.92
CA ASN A 42 -17.24 -2.26 -10.24
C ASN A 42 -18.36 -3.33 -10.22
N MET A 43 -18.78 -3.80 -9.04
CA MET A 43 -19.92 -4.70 -8.90
C MET A 43 -21.28 -3.99 -8.80
N LYS A 44 -21.28 -2.66 -8.68
CA LYS A 44 -22.49 -1.83 -8.68
C LYS A 44 -22.88 -1.46 -10.11
#